data_AF-A0AAU4LGZ6-F1
#
_entry.id   AF-A0AAU4LGZ6-F1
#
_cell.length_a   1.000
_cell.length_b   1.000
_cell.length_c   1.000
_cell.angle_alpha   90.00
_cell.angle_beta   90.00
_cell.angle_gamma   90.00
#
_symmetry.space_group_name_H-M   'P 1'
#
loop_
_entity.id
_entity.type
_entity.pdbx_description
1 polymer ?
#
loop_
_entity_poly.entity_id
_entity_poly.type
_entity_poly.pdbx_seq_one_letter_code
_entity_poly.pdbx_strand_id
1 'polypeptide(L)'
;MEWTAVIAVVLGGVIGVGSTLATDRARWRRDRATQDRETLRTVYVQYLEALAQARDVISHASQEVHRSAEERAQIAWTVTRDHGVYARQYALELIAPTEVVEKTKAVAAKLVAYRDAVVSGETFADAGCTEARRALRHARHALMSAMRDDLARPH
;
A
#
# COMPACT_ATOMS: atom_id res chain seq x y z
N MET A 1 -54.20 -35.04 -21.59
CA MET A 1 -52.85 -34.80 -22.13
C MET A 1 -52.37 -33.35 -21.94
N GLU A 2 -52.93 -32.55 -21.02
CA GLU A 2 -52.55 -31.13 -20.85
C GLU A 2 -51.62 -30.84 -19.67
N TRP A 3 -51.59 -31.71 -18.65
CA TRP A 3 -50.78 -31.47 -17.45
C TRP A 3 -49.26 -31.57 -17.68
N THR A 4 -48.82 -32.37 -18.65
CA THR A 4 -47.39 -32.51 -18.99
C THR A 4 -46.81 -31.25 -19.64
N ALA A 5 -47.62 -30.50 -20.40
CA ALA A 5 -47.21 -29.24 -21.03
C ALA A 5 -47.02 -28.13 -19.98
N VAL A 6 -47.92 -28.06 -18.99
CA VAL A 6 -47.82 -27.10 -17.88
C VAL A 6 -46.57 -27.36 -17.03
N ILE A 7 -46.26 -28.64 -16.75
CA ILE A 7 -45.06 -29.02 -16.01
C ILE A 7 -43.79 -28.63 -16.79
N ALA A 8 -43.75 -28.85 -18.11
CA ALA A 8 -42.59 -28.51 -18.94
C ALA A 8 -42.30 -27.00 -18.99
N VAL A 9 -43.34 -26.16 -19.04
CA VAL A 9 -43.19 -24.70 -19.04
C VAL A 9 -42.72 -24.18 -17.68
N VAL A 10 -43.26 -24.71 -16.59
CA VAL A 10 -42.82 -24.33 -15.23
C VAL A 10 -41.38 -24.77 -14.97
N LEU A 11 -41.00 -25.98 -15.39
CA LEU A 11 -39.61 -26.46 -15.25
C LEU A 11 -38.64 -25.59 -16.08
N GLY A 12 -39.01 -25.25 -17.32
CA GLY A 12 -38.21 -24.38 -18.19
C GLY A 12 -38.01 -22.97 -17.62
N GLY A 13 -39.06 -22.39 -17.00
CA GLY A 13 -38.99 -21.09 -16.33
C GLY A 13 -38.08 -21.09 -15.09
N VAL A 14 -38.12 -22.15 -14.27
CA VAL A 14 -37.27 -22.27 -13.07
C VAL A 14 -35.79 -22.48 -13.45
N ILE A 15 -35.50 -23.28 -14.48
CA ILE A 15 -34.12 -23.47 -14.97
C ILE A 15 -33.57 -22.17 -15.59
N GLY A 16 -34.40 -21.43 -16.33
CA GLY A 16 -34.02 -20.13 -16.91
C GLY A 16 -33.72 -19.05 -15.87
N VAL A 17 -34.57 -18.91 -14.86
CA VAL A 17 -34.39 -17.91 -13.78
C VAL A 17 -33.25 -18.30 -12.84
N GLY A 18 -33.12 -19.59 -12.50
CA GLY A 18 -32.02 -20.10 -11.66
C GLY A 18 -30.64 -19.92 -12.31
N SER A 19 -30.55 -20.16 -13.62
CA SER A 19 -29.30 -19.95 -14.38
C SER A 19 -28.90 -18.48 -14.46
N THR A 20 -29.89 -17.59 -14.58
CA THR A 20 -29.66 -16.13 -14.63
C THR A 20 -29.19 -15.60 -13.27
N LEU A 21 -29.85 -16.00 -12.17
CA LEU A 21 -29.44 -15.64 -10.80
C LEU A 21 -28.06 -16.19 -10.41
N ALA A 22 -27.72 -17.42 -10.82
CA ALA A 22 -26.40 -17.99 -10.57
C ALA A 22 -25.29 -17.26 -11.35
N THR A 23 -25.58 -16.88 -12.60
CA THR A 23 -24.65 -16.11 -13.45
C THR A 23 -24.46 -14.70 -12.90
N ASP A 24 -25.53 -14.06 -12.43
CA ASP A 24 -25.50 -12.71 -11.87
C ASP A 24 -24.80 -12.68 -10.49
N ARG A 25 -25.02 -13.71 -9.66
CA ARG A 25 -24.29 -13.92 -8.40
C ARG A 25 -22.79 -14.11 -8.64
N ALA A 26 -22.42 -14.90 -9.65
CA ALA A 26 -21.01 -15.13 -10.01
C ALA A 26 -20.36 -13.87 -10.57
N ARG A 27 -21.10 -13.09 -11.37
CA ARG A 27 -20.66 -11.79 -11.89
C ARG A 27 -20.43 -10.79 -10.75
N TRP A 28 -21.39 -10.66 -9.83
CA TRP A 28 -21.27 -9.77 -8.67
C TRP A 28 -20.12 -10.16 -7.72
N ARG A 29 -19.85 -11.46 -7.55
CA ARG A 29 -18.66 -11.92 -6.80
C ARG A 29 -17.35 -11.56 -7.50
N ARG A 30 -17.28 -11.74 -8.82
CA ARG A 30 -16.10 -11.36 -9.63
C ARG A 30 -15.86 -9.85 -9.62
N ASP A 31 -16.92 -9.07 -9.77
CA ASP A 31 -16.83 -7.61 -9.79
C ASP A 31 -16.36 -7.07 -8.43
N ARG A 32 -16.86 -7.64 -7.32
CA ARG A 32 -16.36 -7.32 -5.97
C ARG A 32 -14.89 -7.68 -5.77
N ALA A 33 -14.48 -8.90 -6.12
CA ALA A 33 -13.08 -9.30 -5.99
C ALA A 33 -12.13 -8.42 -6.82
N THR A 34 -12.60 -7.97 -7.99
CA THR A 34 -11.85 -7.03 -8.84
C THR A 34 -11.75 -5.64 -8.19
N GLN A 35 -12.86 -5.14 -7.65
CA GLN A 35 -12.92 -3.85 -6.96
C GLN A 35 -12.06 -3.82 -5.69
N ASP A 36 -12.08 -4.89 -4.90
CA ASP A 36 -11.26 -5.01 -3.70
C ASP A 36 -9.76 -4.99 -4.05
N ARG A 37 -9.39 -5.69 -5.13
CA ARG A 37 -8.00 -5.73 -5.63
C ARG A 37 -7.54 -4.39 -6.18
N GLU A 38 -8.40 -3.66 -6.88
CA GLU A 38 -8.08 -2.31 -7.37
C GLU A 38 -7.96 -1.31 -6.23
N THR A 39 -8.82 -1.43 -5.21
CA THR A 39 -8.73 -0.65 -3.97
C THR A 39 -7.40 -0.90 -3.27
N LEU A 40 -7.01 -2.18 -3.12
CA LEU A 40 -5.77 -2.57 -2.49
C LEU A 40 -4.53 -2.05 -3.24
N ARG A 41 -4.52 -2.22 -4.57
CA ARG A 41 -3.48 -1.65 -5.45
C ARG A 41 -3.37 -0.12 -5.26
N THR A 42 -4.50 0.57 -5.23
CA THR A 42 -4.56 2.02 -5.07
C THR A 42 -3.92 2.45 -3.75
N VAL A 43 -4.30 1.79 -2.64
CA VAL A 43 -3.76 2.10 -1.31
C VAL A 43 -2.25 1.81 -1.23
N TYR A 44 -1.78 0.72 -1.85
CA TYR A 44 -0.35 0.43 -1.94
C TYR A 44 0.43 1.52 -2.67
N VAL A 45 -0.05 1.94 -3.84
CA VAL A 45 0.59 2.99 -4.63
C VAL A 45 0.62 4.30 -3.87
N GLN A 46 -0.50 4.69 -3.26
CA GLN A 46 -0.59 5.92 -2.48
C GLN A 46 0.40 5.94 -1.31
N TYR A 47 0.55 4.84 -0.58
CA TYR A 47 1.52 4.74 0.50
C TYR A 47 2.96 4.84 -0.02
N LEU A 48 3.30 4.11 -1.09
CA LEU A 48 4.64 4.15 -1.70
C LEU A 48 4.99 5.55 -2.22
N GLU A 49 4.02 6.28 -2.76
CA GLU A 49 4.20 7.65 -3.22
C GLU A 49 4.53 8.60 -2.05
N ALA A 50 3.73 8.59 -0.99
CA ALA A 50 4.00 9.42 0.18
C ALA A 50 5.34 9.09 0.84
N LEU A 51 5.69 7.80 0.90
CA LEU A 51 6.99 7.34 1.37
C LEU A 51 8.14 7.89 0.50
N ALA A 52 8.00 7.83 -0.83
CA ALA A 52 9.01 8.30 -1.76
C ALA A 52 9.23 9.81 -1.63
N GLN A 53 8.14 10.59 -1.60
CA GLN A 53 8.18 12.04 -1.41
C GLN A 53 8.86 12.39 -0.08
N ALA A 54 8.50 11.72 1.01
CA ALA A 54 9.11 11.98 2.31
C ALA A 54 10.60 11.64 2.35
N ARG A 55 10.99 10.49 1.76
CA ARG A 55 12.40 10.12 1.61
C ARG A 55 13.19 11.16 0.82
N ASP A 56 12.60 11.72 -0.23
CA ASP A 56 13.27 12.65 -1.13
C ASP A 56 13.57 13.97 -0.44
N VAL A 57 12.61 14.50 0.32
CA VAL A 57 12.82 15.70 1.13
C VAL A 57 13.91 15.46 2.19
N ILE A 58 13.89 14.32 2.90
CA ILE A 58 14.96 14.00 3.88
C ILE A 58 16.32 13.90 3.19
N SER A 59 16.37 13.24 2.02
CA SER A 59 17.62 13.08 1.27
C SER A 59 18.16 14.41 0.77
N HIS A 60 17.29 15.26 0.24
CA HIS A 60 17.65 16.60 -0.19
C HIS A 60 18.18 17.41 1.00
N ALA A 61 17.45 17.44 2.12
CA ALA A 61 17.91 18.09 3.34
C ALA A 61 19.30 17.60 3.76
N SER A 62 19.55 16.29 3.77
CA SER A 62 20.86 15.73 4.15
C SER A 62 22.03 16.12 3.22
N GLN A 63 21.75 16.50 1.97
CA GLN A 63 22.75 16.91 0.98
C GLN A 63 23.03 18.41 1.01
N GLU A 64 22.15 19.20 1.63
CA GLU A 64 22.28 20.64 1.71
C GLU A 64 23.23 21.07 2.84
N VAL A 65 24.51 20.77 2.64
CA VAL A 65 25.60 21.09 3.59
C VAL A 65 25.74 22.60 3.82
N HIS A 66 25.25 23.42 2.89
CA HIS A 66 25.25 24.88 3.00
C HIS A 66 24.25 25.43 4.03
N ARG A 67 23.19 24.67 4.35
CA ARG A 67 22.23 25.03 5.41
C ARG A 67 22.78 24.67 6.78
N SER A 68 22.30 25.36 7.81
CA SER A 68 22.63 24.97 9.18
C SER A 68 22.06 23.60 9.53
N ALA A 69 22.64 22.93 10.53
CA ALA A 69 22.11 21.64 11.01
C ALA A 69 20.65 21.77 11.51
N GLU A 70 20.33 22.91 12.14
CA GLU A 70 18.98 23.21 12.64
C GLU A 70 17.97 23.38 11.52
N GLU A 71 18.33 24.05 10.43
CA GLU A 71 17.47 24.20 9.24
C GLU A 71 17.21 22.84 8.58
N ARG A 72 18.24 22.00 8.44
CA ARG A 72 18.09 20.63 7.91
C ARG A 72 17.19 19.78 8.81
N ALA A 73 17.39 19.86 10.11
CA ALA A 73 16.59 19.14 11.10
C ALA A 73 15.11 19.55 11.04
N GLN A 74 14.83 20.85 10.92
CA GLN A 74 13.46 21.36 10.83
C GLN A 74 12.73 20.83 9.59
N ILE A 75 13.40 20.81 8.44
CA ILE A 75 12.84 20.24 7.20
C ILE A 75 12.58 18.73 7.35
N ALA A 76 13.54 18.01 7.94
CA ALA A 76 13.39 16.58 8.17
C ALA A 76 12.25 16.26 9.15
N TRP A 77 12.00 17.09 10.16
CA TRP A 77 10.96 16.87 11.17
C TRP A 77 9.53 16.87 10.61
N THR A 78 9.20 17.80 9.72
CA THR A 78 7.80 18.01 9.29
C THR A 78 7.37 17.06 8.18
N VAL A 79 8.33 16.50 7.44
CA VAL A 79 8.13 15.75 6.20
C VAL A 79 7.11 14.60 6.30
N THR A 80 7.14 13.82 7.38
CA THR A 80 6.26 12.64 7.52
C THR A 80 4.80 13.06 7.66
N ARG A 81 4.56 14.19 8.34
CA ARG A 81 3.24 14.81 8.47
C ARG A 81 2.82 15.46 7.16
N ASP A 82 3.70 16.24 6.56
CA ASP A 82 3.39 17.07 5.39
C ASP A 82 3.04 16.20 4.16
N HIS A 83 3.68 15.02 4.01
CA HIS A 83 3.33 14.04 2.97
C HIS A 83 2.27 13.01 3.40
N GLY A 84 1.71 13.13 4.62
CA GLY A 84 0.64 12.26 5.10
C GLY A 84 1.00 10.77 5.10
N VAL A 85 2.25 10.43 5.45
CA VAL A 85 2.76 9.05 5.43
C VAL A 85 1.96 8.17 6.37
N TYR A 86 1.70 8.63 7.60
CA TYR A 86 0.95 7.86 8.59
C TYR A 86 -0.53 7.67 8.23
N ALA A 87 -1.17 8.68 7.64
CA ALA A 87 -2.55 8.56 7.19
C ALA A 87 -2.71 7.43 6.15
N ARG A 88 -1.78 7.36 5.19
CA ARG A 88 -1.75 6.30 4.17
C ARG A 88 -1.33 4.95 4.74
N GLN A 89 -0.41 4.94 5.71
CA GLN A 89 -0.07 3.73 6.46
C GLN A 89 -1.31 3.15 7.13
N TYR A 90 -2.10 3.95 7.86
CA TYR A 90 -3.30 3.45 8.54
C TYR A 90 -4.36 2.94 7.57
N ALA A 91 -4.53 3.61 6.42
CA ALA A 91 -5.41 3.12 5.37
C ALA A 91 -4.96 1.75 4.83
N LEU A 92 -3.66 1.57 4.64
CA LEU A 92 -3.07 0.29 4.24
C LEU A 92 -3.27 -0.78 5.32
N GLU A 93 -2.99 -0.47 6.59
CA GLU A 93 -3.11 -1.43 7.69
C GLU A 93 -4.53 -1.96 7.91
N LEU A 94 -5.54 -1.22 7.46
CA LEU A 94 -6.94 -1.63 7.58
C LEU A 94 -7.33 -2.76 6.61
N ILE A 95 -6.71 -2.80 5.42
CA ILE A 95 -7.16 -3.68 4.32
C ILE A 95 -6.09 -4.67 3.84
N ALA A 96 -4.82 -4.42 4.14
CA ALA A 96 -3.71 -5.25 3.69
C ALA A 96 -3.55 -6.52 4.54
N PRO A 97 -3.01 -7.61 3.99
CA PRO A 97 -2.65 -8.79 4.77
C PRO A 97 -1.53 -8.46 5.76
N THR A 98 -1.47 -9.24 6.85
CA THR A 98 -0.52 -9.06 7.96
C THR A 98 0.93 -8.95 7.49
N GLU A 99 1.33 -9.75 6.49
CA GLU A 99 2.69 -9.69 5.96
C GLU A 99 3.06 -8.31 5.40
N VAL A 100 2.17 -7.69 4.63
CA VAL A 100 2.38 -6.36 4.05
C VAL A 100 2.34 -5.30 5.16
N VAL A 101 1.47 -5.45 6.15
CA VAL A 101 1.39 -4.57 7.33
C VAL A 101 2.71 -4.55 8.10
N GLU A 102 3.29 -5.71 8.39
CA GLU A 102 4.56 -5.79 9.11
C GLU A 102 5.71 -5.15 8.32
N LYS A 103 5.77 -5.37 7.00
CA LYS A 103 6.76 -4.69 6.15
C LYS A 103 6.53 -3.18 6.08
N THR A 104 5.27 -2.73 6.11
CA THR A 104 4.91 -1.31 6.13
C THR A 104 5.43 -0.63 7.39
N LYS A 105 5.17 -1.22 8.56
CA LYS A 105 5.69 -0.73 9.84
C LYS A 105 7.22 -0.70 9.87
N ALA A 106 7.87 -1.75 9.36
CA ALA A 106 9.32 -1.80 9.26
C ALA A 106 9.88 -0.66 8.40
N VAL A 107 9.26 -0.37 7.26
CA VAL A 107 9.65 0.74 6.38
C VAL A 107 9.45 2.09 7.06
N ALA A 108 8.32 2.31 7.73
CA ALA A 108 8.06 3.55 8.47
C ALA A 108 9.12 3.79 9.56
N ALA A 109 9.47 2.74 10.32
CA ALA A 109 10.53 2.81 11.32
C ALA A 109 11.90 3.16 10.71
N LYS A 110 12.24 2.61 9.53
CA LYS A 110 13.49 2.96 8.84
C LYS A 110 13.48 4.37 8.24
N LEU A 111 12.32 4.89 7.84
CA LEU A 111 12.19 6.29 7.42
C LEU A 111 12.45 7.23 8.59
N VAL A 112 11.88 6.92 9.76
CA VAL A 112 12.12 7.67 11.01
C VAL A 112 13.60 7.62 11.39
N ALA A 113 14.24 6.45 11.35
CA ALA A 113 15.68 6.35 11.64
C ALA A 113 16.54 7.21 10.68
N TYR A 114 16.16 7.27 9.40
CA TYR A 114 16.86 8.11 8.43
C TYR A 114 16.65 9.61 8.70
N ARG A 115 15.42 10.00 9.02
CA ARG A 115 15.10 11.37 9.48
C ARG A 115 15.91 11.73 10.72
N ASP A 116 15.95 10.85 11.71
CA ASP A 116 16.57 11.11 13.00
C ASP A 116 18.09 11.30 12.86
N ALA A 117 18.75 10.57 11.95
CA ALA A 117 20.15 10.81 11.59
C ALA A 117 20.38 12.23 11.03
N VAL A 118 19.50 12.70 10.14
CA VAL A 118 19.59 14.07 9.61
C VAL A 118 19.31 15.11 10.69
N VAL A 119 18.36 14.83 11.59
CA VAL A 119 18.04 15.68 12.75
C VAL A 119 19.20 15.77 13.74
N SER A 120 19.97 14.70 13.94
CA SER A 120 21.20 14.73 14.74
C SER A 120 22.37 15.46 14.06
N GLY A 121 22.12 16.05 12.89
CA GLY A 121 23.08 16.86 12.15
C GLY A 121 23.88 16.08 11.11
N GLU A 122 23.69 14.76 11.00
CA GLU A 122 24.38 13.96 9.99
C GLU A 122 23.99 14.38 8.58
N THR A 123 25.00 14.39 7.72
CA THR A 123 24.90 14.71 6.30
C THR A 123 24.84 13.44 5.46
N PHE A 124 24.54 13.58 4.19
CA PHE A 124 24.46 12.47 3.25
C PHE A 124 25.71 11.59 3.20
N ALA A 125 26.90 12.17 3.44
CA ALA A 125 28.18 11.46 3.38
C ALA A 125 28.49 10.67 4.66
N ASP A 126 27.82 10.99 5.76
CA ASP A 126 28.12 10.38 7.06
C ASP A 126 27.65 8.93 7.12
N ALA A 127 28.34 8.15 7.95
CA ALA A 127 28.16 6.70 8.03
C ALA A 127 26.75 6.32 8.53
N GLY A 128 26.25 6.98 9.58
CA GLY A 128 24.93 6.70 10.16
C GLY A 128 23.80 7.04 9.17
N CYS A 129 23.87 8.20 8.54
CA CYS A 129 22.97 8.61 7.46
C CYS A 129 23.00 7.63 6.27
N THR A 130 24.19 7.15 5.88
CA THR A 130 24.35 6.15 4.83
C THR A 130 23.77 4.80 5.19
N GLU A 131 23.99 4.34 6.42
CA GLU A 131 23.42 3.09 6.93
C GLU A 131 21.89 3.16 7.01
N ALA A 132 21.34 4.24 7.57
CA ALA A 132 19.90 4.44 7.69
C ALA A 132 19.21 4.46 6.31
N ARG A 133 19.82 5.13 5.33
CA ARG A 133 19.33 5.16 3.93
C ARG A 133 19.36 3.78 3.28
N ARG A 134 20.42 3.00 3.50
CA ARG A 134 20.52 1.61 3.01
C ARG A 134 19.45 0.73 3.65
N ALA A 135 19.27 0.83 4.97
CA ALA A 135 18.25 0.10 5.70
C ALA A 135 16.83 0.42 5.20
N LEU A 136 16.52 1.70 4.97
CA LEU A 136 15.26 2.13 4.37
C LEU A 136 15.06 1.54 2.96
N ARG A 137 16.10 1.58 2.11
CA ARG A 137 16.04 0.98 0.76
C ARG A 137 15.74 -0.52 0.83
N HIS A 138 16.39 -1.25 1.72
CA HIS A 138 16.15 -2.68 1.91
C HIS A 138 14.73 -2.96 2.40
N ALA A 139 14.27 -2.23 3.41
CA ALA A 139 12.90 -2.38 3.92
C ALA A 139 11.87 -2.09 2.82
N ARG A 140 12.07 -1.04 2.01
CA ARG A 140 11.19 -0.70 0.89
C ARG A 140 11.14 -1.79 -0.18
N HIS A 141 12.27 -2.40 -0.49
CA HIS A 141 12.31 -3.53 -1.42
C HIS A 141 11.53 -4.74 -0.88
N ALA A 142 11.68 -5.06 0.41
CA ALA A 142 10.92 -6.13 1.05
C ALA A 142 9.42 -5.86 1.03
N LEU A 143 9.00 -4.61 1.29
CA LEU A 143 7.60 -4.21 1.19
C LEU A 143 7.06 -4.36 -0.23
N MET A 144 7.78 -3.87 -1.24
CA MET A 144 7.36 -4.01 -2.63
C MET A 144 7.26 -5.48 -3.07
N SER A 145 8.13 -6.36 -2.57
CA SER A 145 8.01 -7.80 -2.81
C SER A 145 6.70 -8.33 -2.22
N ALA A 146 6.45 -8.08 -0.93
CA ALA A 146 5.24 -8.54 -0.26
C ALA A 146 3.95 -8.03 -0.94
N MET A 147 3.93 -6.75 -1.36
CA MET A 147 2.81 -6.19 -2.11
C MET A 147 2.61 -6.86 -3.49
N ARG A 148 3.69 -7.20 -4.20
CA ARG A 148 3.60 -7.92 -5.48
C ARG A 148 3.11 -9.35 -5.28
N ASP A 149 3.61 -10.03 -4.27
CA ASP A 149 3.23 -11.42 -3.95
C ASP A 149 1.75 -11.49 -3.53
N ASP A 150 1.30 -10.52 -2.75
CA ASP A 150 -0.11 -10.33 -2.42
C ASP A 150 -0.97 -10.07 -3.66
N LEU A 151 -0.57 -9.10 -4.50
CA LEU A 151 -1.24 -8.81 -5.78
C LEU A 151 -1.07 -9.90 -6.84
N ALA A 152 -0.31 -10.97 -6.60
CA ALA A 152 -0.18 -12.11 -7.51
C ALA A 152 -1.04 -13.30 -7.06
N ARG A 153 -1.43 -13.36 -5.78
CA ARG A 153 -2.26 -14.45 -5.25
C ARG A 153 -3.65 -14.47 -5.92
N PRO A 154 -4.12 -15.64 -6.38
CA PRO A 154 -5.53 -15.85 -6.69
C PRO A 154 -6.33 -15.99 -5.40
N HIS A 155 -7.39 -15.20 -5.24
CA HIS A 155 -8.34 -15.27 -4.12
C HIS A 155 -9.66 -15.91 -4.54
#